data_AF-A0A661TKD1-F1
#
_entry.id   AF-A0A661TKD1-F1
#
_cell.length_a   1.000
_cell.length_b   1.000
_cell.length_c   1.000
_cell.angle_alpha   90.00
_cell.angle_beta   90.00
_cell.angle_gamma   90.00
#
_symmetry.space_group_name_H-M   'P 1'
#
loop_
_entity.id
_entity.type
_entity.pdbx_description
1 polymer ?
#
loop_
_entity_poly.entity_id
_entity_poly.type
_entity_poly.pdbx_seq_one_letter_code
_entity_poly.pdbx_strand_id
1 'polypeptide(L)'
;NNRKENRMDKNLLIIEHPEVHYSGNIEVIIPESSRSQIQEIQKDRKERLYLGRAYLSSIYDNTRPYDKILKFAGATLIKMEEKELRFYISWQNSGVVFIFRRNSHKMLNRVEAYTKGTLPSNALDIFKSALYTLIDRLVYILKCPIYVQGIVLLINKKPLLYELPITFAGEKTIAYGGGFNSVHWFAPLDALEREAICSPSPFYKVLCRFRIYEGIVHYLRKELRSFANKINQKAKIPKTPRITTGELQALRIIKKPMSKIKTYKDIAESHRELRNGIAHFLMKEPKGAIIIPSRGLDRSAVEKGSQILRICNQKMIEPLWEYFNKYLSNEYNRGKILVDNSRPKDFPAY
;
A
#
# COMPACT_ATOMS: atom_id res chain seq x y z
N ASN A 1 -14.92 -26.71 9.26
CA ASN A 1 -16.21 -26.02 8.95
C ASN A 1 -16.16 -24.64 9.60
N ASN A 2 -15.99 -23.47 8.97
CA ASN A 2 -16.17 -23.02 7.59
C ASN A 2 -15.02 -22.05 7.24
N ARG A 3 -14.07 -22.46 6.39
CA ARG A 3 -13.25 -21.50 5.62
C ARG A 3 -14.10 -21.06 4.43
N LYS A 4 -14.98 -20.08 4.66
CA LYS A 4 -15.40 -19.21 3.56
C LYS A 4 -14.22 -18.28 3.28
N GLU A 5 -13.26 -18.80 2.51
CA GLU A 5 -12.45 -17.94 1.66
C GLU A 5 -13.42 -17.02 0.93
N ASN A 6 -13.20 -15.72 1.06
CA ASN A 6 -13.94 -14.70 0.34
C ASN A 6 -13.93 -15.11 -1.14
N ARG A 7 -15.09 -15.56 -1.63
CA ARG A 7 -15.40 -15.72 -3.04
C ARG A 7 -15.31 -14.32 -3.67
N MET A 8 -14.11 -13.81 -3.90
CA MET A 8 -13.91 -12.65 -4.76
C MET A 8 -13.89 -13.16 -6.19
N ASP A 9 -15.05 -12.98 -6.83
CA ASP A 9 -15.32 -12.81 -8.26
C ASP A 9 -14.32 -13.47 -9.23
N LYS A 10 -14.77 -14.56 -9.86
CA LYS A 10 -14.11 -15.29 -10.95
C LYS A 10 -13.77 -14.44 -12.21
N ASN A 11 -13.92 -13.12 -12.16
CA ASN A 11 -13.92 -12.21 -13.30
C ASN A 11 -12.89 -11.06 -13.19
N LEU A 12 -11.89 -11.13 -12.31
CA LEU A 12 -10.87 -10.07 -12.14
C LEU A 12 -9.46 -10.67 -11.99
N LEU A 13 -8.49 -10.14 -12.75
CA LEU A 13 -7.07 -10.51 -12.72
C LEU A 13 -6.22 -9.36 -12.18
N ILE A 14 -5.36 -9.62 -11.20
CA ILE A 14 -4.46 -8.61 -10.60
C ILE A 14 -3.07 -8.72 -11.26
N ILE A 15 -2.59 -7.64 -11.92
CA ILE A 15 -1.46 -7.74 -12.87
C ILE A 15 -0.17 -7.02 -12.46
N GLU A 16 -0.14 -6.06 -11.52
CA GLU A 16 1.08 -5.25 -11.27
C GLU A 16 1.76 -5.39 -9.88
N HIS A 17 1.12 -6.07 -8.92
CA HIS A 17 1.62 -6.19 -7.53
C HIS A 17 2.15 -7.59 -7.20
N PRO A 18 2.91 -7.78 -6.11
CA PRO A 18 3.26 -9.11 -5.60
C PRO A 18 2.04 -10.03 -5.53
N GLU A 19 2.23 -11.33 -5.77
CA GLU A 19 1.13 -12.33 -5.68
C GLU A 19 0.52 -12.43 -4.27
N VAL A 20 1.26 -11.95 -3.26
CA VAL A 20 0.77 -11.80 -1.89
C VAL A 20 0.27 -10.37 -1.67
N HIS A 21 -1.03 -10.25 -1.50
CA HIS A 21 -1.75 -8.99 -1.39
C HIS A 21 -2.04 -8.64 0.08
N TYR A 22 -1.79 -7.38 0.46
CA TYR A 22 -2.15 -6.88 1.79
C TYR A 22 -3.04 -5.66 1.67
N SER A 23 -4.12 -5.63 2.43
CA SER A 23 -5.01 -4.48 2.54
C SER A 23 -4.25 -3.17 2.82
N GLY A 24 -4.71 -2.08 2.19
CA GLY A 24 -4.15 -0.74 2.30
C GLY A 24 -3.12 -0.35 1.22
N ASN A 25 -2.85 -1.19 0.21
CA ASN A 25 -2.06 -0.79 -0.97
C ASN A 25 -2.98 -0.41 -2.13
N ILE A 26 -2.43 0.08 -3.26
CA ILE A 26 -3.18 0.28 -4.51
C ILE A 26 -2.91 -0.92 -5.43
N GLU A 27 -3.90 -1.34 -6.22
CA GLU A 27 -3.82 -2.44 -7.17
C GLU A 27 -4.37 -2.08 -8.54
N VAL A 28 -3.65 -2.54 -9.57
CA VAL A 28 -4.17 -2.58 -10.94
C VAL A 28 -4.90 -3.90 -11.18
N ILE A 29 -6.21 -3.78 -11.41
CA ILE A 29 -7.17 -4.87 -11.60
C ILE A 29 -7.67 -4.84 -13.05
N ILE A 30 -7.65 -5.99 -13.70
CA ILE A 30 -8.13 -6.19 -15.06
C ILE A 30 -9.38 -7.06 -15.03
N PRO A 31 -10.53 -6.58 -15.54
CA PRO A 31 -11.70 -7.41 -15.75
C PRO A 31 -11.38 -8.58 -16.68
N GLU A 32 -11.88 -9.77 -16.38
CA GLU A 32 -11.73 -10.95 -17.24
C GLU A 32 -12.33 -10.67 -18.63
N SER A 33 -13.42 -9.90 -18.69
CA SER A 33 -14.02 -9.42 -19.94
C SER A 33 -13.07 -8.61 -20.82
N SER A 34 -12.02 -8.04 -20.22
CA SER A 34 -11.05 -7.15 -20.86
C SER A 34 -9.71 -7.84 -21.13
N ARG A 35 -9.53 -9.10 -20.69
CA ARG A 35 -8.26 -9.84 -20.77
C ARG A 35 -7.79 -10.04 -22.21
N SER A 36 -8.64 -10.58 -23.08
CA SER A 36 -8.29 -10.83 -24.49
C SER A 36 -7.93 -9.53 -25.19
N GLN A 37 -8.68 -8.46 -24.94
CA GLN A 37 -8.41 -7.15 -25.49
C GLN A 37 -7.04 -6.60 -25.05
N ILE A 38 -6.66 -6.77 -23.77
CA ILE A 38 -5.34 -6.35 -23.29
C ILE A 38 -4.23 -7.17 -23.94
N GLN A 39 -4.41 -8.49 -24.11
CA GLN A 39 -3.44 -9.33 -24.79
C GLN A 39 -3.24 -8.92 -26.25
N GLU A 40 -4.32 -8.57 -26.95
CA GLU A 40 -4.25 -8.04 -28.32
C GLU A 40 -3.50 -6.70 -28.37
N ILE A 41 -3.82 -5.77 -27.47
CA ILE A 41 -3.13 -4.48 -27.37
C ILE A 41 -1.63 -4.67 -27.10
N GLN A 42 -1.27 -5.61 -26.22
CA GLN A 42 0.12 -5.92 -25.89
C GLN A 42 0.90 -6.48 -27.08
N LYS A 43 0.22 -7.24 -27.96
CA LYS A 43 0.81 -7.82 -29.18
C LYS A 43 1.01 -6.77 -30.26
N ASP A 44 0.00 -5.96 -30.57
CA ASP A 44 0.07 -5.05 -31.72
C ASP A 44 0.74 -3.70 -31.41
N ARG A 45 0.74 -3.27 -30.14
CA ARG A 45 1.33 -2.02 -29.63
C ARG A 45 0.96 -0.76 -30.43
N LYS A 46 -0.20 -0.72 -31.06
CA LYS A 46 -0.68 0.45 -31.81
C LYS A 46 -1.06 1.59 -30.85
N GLU A 47 -0.80 2.83 -31.26
CA GLU A 47 -1.27 4.01 -30.53
C GLU A 47 -2.80 4.04 -30.50
N ARG A 48 -3.35 4.28 -29.31
CA ARG A 48 -4.79 4.35 -29.05
C ARG A 48 -5.10 5.51 -28.14
N LEU A 49 -6.34 5.98 -28.23
CA LEU A 49 -6.91 6.96 -27.32
C LEU A 49 -7.62 6.25 -26.17
N TYR A 50 -7.21 6.54 -24.94
CA TYR A 50 -7.82 6.04 -23.72
C TYR A 50 -8.47 7.19 -22.97
N LEU A 51 -9.56 6.89 -22.26
CA LEU A 51 -10.17 7.82 -21.32
C LEU A 51 -9.77 7.40 -19.91
N GLY A 52 -8.94 8.19 -19.25
CA GLY A 52 -8.70 8.06 -17.82
C GLY A 52 -9.83 8.75 -17.05
N ARG A 53 -10.36 8.08 -16.04
CA ARG A 53 -11.41 8.57 -15.15
C ARG A 53 -10.97 8.37 -13.71
N ALA A 54 -10.86 9.44 -12.94
CA ALA A 54 -10.57 9.38 -11.52
C ALA A 54 -11.81 9.74 -10.70
N TYR A 55 -12.06 8.97 -9.64
CA TYR A 55 -13.07 9.28 -8.63
C TYR A 55 -12.42 9.98 -7.44
N LEU A 56 -13.00 11.11 -7.05
CA LEU A 56 -12.47 12.02 -6.04
C LEU A 56 -13.34 12.04 -4.79
N SER A 57 -12.70 12.21 -3.64
CA SER A 57 -13.37 12.32 -2.33
C SER A 57 -12.54 13.17 -1.39
N SER A 58 -13.16 13.87 -0.45
CA SER A 58 -12.45 14.53 0.66
C SER A 58 -12.21 13.62 1.87
N ILE A 59 -12.70 12.38 1.82
CA ILE A 59 -12.46 11.32 2.81
C ILE A 59 -11.71 10.18 2.13
N TYR A 60 -10.62 9.71 2.71
CA TYR A 60 -9.93 8.50 2.26
C TYR A 60 -10.67 7.26 2.76
N ASP A 61 -11.21 6.43 1.85
CA ASP A 61 -11.93 5.21 2.20
C ASP A 61 -11.23 4.00 1.58
N ASN A 62 -10.61 3.19 2.46
CA ASN A 62 -9.96 1.93 2.11
C ASN A 62 -10.66 0.74 2.78
N THR A 63 -11.93 0.86 3.15
CA THR A 63 -12.67 -0.16 3.90
C THR A 63 -13.74 -0.87 3.05
N ARG A 64 -14.14 -0.26 1.92
CA ARG A 64 -15.20 -0.78 1.05
C ARG A 64 -14.76 -1.95 0.17
N PRO A 65 -15.60 -2.97 -0.07
CA PRO A 65 -15.34 -3.97 -1.11
C PRO A 65 -15.13 -3.34 -2.50
N TYR A 66 -14.38 -4.02 -3.39
CA TYR A 66 -14.04 -3.50 -4.72
C TYR A 66 -15.26 -3.09 -5.55
N ASP A 67 -16.32 -3.91 -5.58
CA ASP A 67 -17.57 -3.61 -6.30
C ASP A 67 -18.25 -2.32 -5.80
N LYS A 68 -18.09 -2.02 -4.50
CA LYS A 68 -18.61 -0.81 -3.87
C LYS A 68 -17.73 0.40 -4.15
N ILE A 69 -16.41 0.25 -4.22
CA ILE A 69 -15.50 1.32 -4.64
C ILE A 69 -15.79 1.72 -6.09
N LEU A 70 -15.99 0.75 -6.98
CA LEU A 70 -16.29 1.01 -8.38
C LEU A 70 -17.60 1.80 -8.58
N LYS A 71 -18.53 1.67 -7.63
CA LYS A 71 -19.80 2.39 -7.59
C LYS A 71 -19.75 3.62 -6.68
N PHE A 72 -18.61 3.89 -6.05
CA PHE A 72 -18.50 4.98 -5.09
C PHE A 72 -18.52 6.33 -5.82
N ALA A 73 -19.67 6.99 -5.75
CA ALA A 73 -19.75 8.41 -6.01
C ALA A 73 -19.18 9.13 -4.78
N GLY A 74 -17.86 9.30 -4.76
CA GLY A 74 -17.23 10.15 -3.76
C GLY A 74 -17.81 11.57 -3.76
N ALA A 75 -17.43 12.37 -2.78
CA ALA A 75 -17.74 13.79 -2.76
C ALA A 75 -16.51 14.52 -2.23
N THR A 76 -15.97 15.43 -3.03
CA THR A 76 -15.03 16.42 -2.50
C THR A 76 -15.79 17.54 -1.82
N LEU A 77 -15.09 18.42 -1.11
CA LEU A 77 -15.63 19.68 -0.56
C LEU A 77 -15.73 20.80 -1.62
N ILE A 78 -15.51 20.50 -2.90
CA ILE A 78 -15.53 21.47 -3.99
C ILE A 78 -16.91 21.45 -4.64
N LYS A 79 -17.65 22.56 -4.52
CA LYS A 79 -18.94 22.73 -5.18
C LYS A 79 -18.76 23.19 -6.63
N MET A 80 -19.57 22.65 -7.53
CA MET A 80 -19.65 23.04 -8.93
C MET A 80 -21.10 23.42 -9.25
N GLU A 81 -21.32 24.61 -9.81
CA GLU A 81 -22.66 24.99 -10.28
C GLU A 81 -23.02 24.24 -11.57
N GLU A 82 -22.09 24.26 -12.53
CA GLU A 82 -22.23 23.56 -13.80
C GLU A 82 -22.08 22.04 -13.66
N LYS A 83 -22.86 21.30 -14.45
CA LYS A 83 -22.78 19.82 -14.48
C LYS A 83 -21.39 19.34 -14.93
N GLU A 84 -20.78 20.09 -15.85
CA GLU A 84 -19.48 19.82 -16.43
C GLU A 84 -18.67 21.11 -16.47
N LEU A 85 -17.39 21.04 -16.08
CA LEU A 85 -16.43 22.12 -16.29
C LEU A 85 -15.20 21.55 -17.00
N ARG A 86 -14.58 22.35 -17.87
CA ARG A 86 -13.35 21.95 -18.58
C ARG A 86 -12.19 22.79 -18.10
N PHE A 87 -11.13 22.12 -17.67
CA PHE A 87 -9.90 22.77 -17.20
C PHE A 87 -8.73 22.31 -18.05
N TYR A 88 -7.99 23.30 -18.55
CA TYR A 88 -6.73 23.06 -19.22
C TYR A 88 -5.60 23.09 -18.19
N ILE A 89 -4.74 22.08 -18.19
CA ILE A 89 -3.47 22.12 -17.48
C ILE A 89 -2.31 22.01 -18.46
N SER A 90 -1.28 22.82 -18.25
CA SER A 90 0.02 22.60 -18.88
C SER A 90 0.78 21.54 -18.09
N TRP A 91 1.21 20.49 -18.77
CA TRP A 91 1.96 19.37 -18.20
C TRP A 91 3.02 18.92 -19.21
N GLN A 92 4.30 18.97 -18.80
CA GLN A 92 5.45 18.51 -19.61
C GLN A 92 5.46 19.05 -21.06
N ASN A 93 5.29 20.36 -21.22
CA ASN A 93 5.20 21.06 -22.52
C ASN A 93 4.00 20.65 -23.40
N SER A 94 3.06 19.88 -22.85
CA SER A 94 1.79 19.50 -23.49
C SER A 94 0.61 20.02 -22.68
N GLY A 95 -0.55 20.09 -23.33
CA GLY A 95 -1.82 20.44 -22.70
C GLY A 95 -2.68 19.21 -22.44
N VAL A 96 -3.21 19.07 -21.22
CA VAL A 96 -4.25 18.07 -20.92
C VAL A 96 -5.52 18.80 -20.54
N VAL A 97 -6.62 18.49 -21.23
CA VAL A 97 -7.95 19.00 -20.89
C VAL A 97 -8.65 17.99 -20.00
N PHE A 98 -8.91 18.40 -18.77
CA PHE A 98 -9.71 17.66 -17.82
C PHE A 98 -11.16 18.10 -17.86
N ILE A 99 -12.05 17.12 -17.84
CA ILE A 99 -13.50 17.28 -17.71
C ILE A 99 -13.87 16.96 -16.27
N PHE A 100 -14.29 17.97 -15.54
CA PHE A 100 -14.75 17.88 -14.17
C PHE A 100 -16.24 17.60 -14.18
N ARG A 101 -16.70 16.73 -13.29
CA ARG A 101 -18.12 16.41 -13.14
C ARG A 101 -18.53 16.37 -11.68
N ARG A 102 -19.75 16.85 -11.45
CA ARG A 102 -20.37 16.87 -10.13
C ARG A 102 -21.33 15.71 -9.92
N ASN A 103 -21.53 15.38 -8.65
CA ASN A 103 -22.59 14.49 -8.20
C ASN A 103 -23.95 15.21 -8.11
N SER A 104 -24.97 14.48 -7.63
CA SER A 104 -26.32 15.01 -7.39
C SER A 104 -26.36 16.18 -6.39
N HIS A 105 -25.44 16.20 -5.41
CA HIS A 105 -25.29 17.25 -4.41
C HIS A 105 -24.45 18.45 -4.88
N LYS A 106 -24.22 18.57 -6.19
CA LYS A 106 -23.37 19.61 -6.80
C LYS A 106 -21.89 19.57 -6.40
N MET A 107 -21.40 18.49 -5.80
CA MET A 107 -19.99 18.39 -5.41
C MET A 107 -19.16 17.71 -6.50
N LEU A 108 -17.96 18.21 -6.79
CA LEU A 108 -16.98 17.55 -7.66
C LEU A 108 -16.71 16.14 -7.12
N ASN A 109 -16.91 15.13 -7.96
CA ASN A 109 -16.64 13.74 -7.59
C ASN A 109 -15.85 12.97 -8.65
N ARG A 110 -15.68 13.55 -9.84
CA ARG A 110 -15.07 12.85 -10.96
C ARG A 110 -14.33 13.81 -11.86
N VAL A 111 -13.15 13.40 -12.29
CA VAL A 111 -12.39 14.06 -13.35
C VAL A 111 -12.02 13.06 -14.43
N GLU A 112 -12.07 13.49 -15.67
CA GLU A 112 -11.81 12.66 -16.84
C GLU A 112 -10.85 13.36 -17.79
N ALA A 113 -9.92 12.64 -18.38
CA ALA A 113 -9.07 13.18 -19.44
C ALA A 113 -8.70 12.08 -20.44
N TYR A 114 -8.55 12.50 -21.70
CA TYR A 114 -8.07 11.60 -22.75
C TYR A 114 -6.55 11.56 -22.75
N THR A 115 -6.01 10.35 -22.90
CA THR A 115 -4.57 10.12 -23.01
C THR A 115 -4.30 9.19 -24.18
N LYS A 116 -3.16 9.40 -24.85
CA LYS A 116 -2.70 8.52 -25.92
C LYS A 116 -1.64 7.57 -25.38
N GLY A 117 -1.66 6.34 -25.85
CA GLY A 117 -0.63 5.36 -25.50
C GLY A 117 -0.64 4.15 -26.42
N THR A 118 0.51 3.47 -26.50
CA THR A 118 0.65 2.18 -27.18
C THR A 118 0.26 1.01 -26.28
N LEU A 119 0.38 1.20 -24.96
CA LEU A 119 0.02 0.23 -23.93
C LEU A 119 -0.91 0.88 -22.89
N PRO A 120 -1.81 0.11 -22.25
CA PRO A 120 -2.69 0.62 -21.19
C PRO A 120 -1.92 1.18 -20.00
N SER A 121 -0.82 0.54 -19.60
CA SER A 121 0.05 1.01 -18.52
C SER A 121 0.62 2.41 -18.80
N ASN A 122 1.10 2.65 -20.02
CA ASN A 122 1.65 3.93 -20.42
C ASN A 122 0.58 5.03 -20.38
N ALA A 123 -0.63 4.73 -20.89
CA ALA A 123 -1.74 5.68 -20.87
C ALA A 123 -2.19 5.99 -19.43
N LEU A 124 -2.23 4.97 -18.56
CA LEU A 124 -2.53 5.14 -17.14
C LEU A 124 -1.48 6.02 -16.45
N ASP A 125 -0.19 5.79 -16.68
CA ASP A 125 0.89 6.59 -16.07
C ASP A 125 0.87 8.06 -16.52
N ILE A 126 0.59 8.33 -17.80
CA ILE A 126 0.40 9.68 -18.33
C ILE A 126 -0.79 10.34 -17.63
N PHE A 127 -1.93 9.64 -17.58
CA PHE A 127 -3.13 10.13 -16.93
C PHE A 127 -2.88 10.45 -15.45
N LYS A 128 -2.25 9.53 -14.71
CA LYS A 128 -1.90 9.72 -13.30
C LYS A 128 -1.01 10.94 -13.10
N SER A 129 0.02 11.10 -13.93
CA SER A 129 0.95 12.21 -13.81
C SER A 129 0.27 13.57 -14.01
N ALA A 130 -0.61 13.67 -15.01
CA ALA A 130 -1.41 14.86 -15.24
C ALA A 130 -2.44 15.08 -14.11
N LEU A 131 -3.12 14.01 -13.67
CA LEU A 131 -4.12 14.04 -12.61
C LEU A 131 -3.53 14.52 -11.28
N TYR A 132 -2.43 13.93 -10.81
CA TYR A 132 -1.85 14.32 -9.54
C TYR A 132 -1.24 15.72 -9.60
N THR A 133 -0.70 16.15 -10.75
CA THR A 133 -0.31 17.55 -10.96
C THR A 133 -1.50 18.50 -10.80
N LEU A 134 -2.65 18.17 -11.38
CA LEU A 134 -3.88 18.93 -11.21
C LEU A 134 -4.34 18.95 -9.75
N ILE A 135 -4.36 17.79 -9.09
CA ILE A 135 -4.80 17.67 -7.70
C ILE A 135 -3.89 18.48 -6.79
N ASP A 136 -2.57 18.43 -6.97
CA ASP A 136 -1.62 19.22 -6.18
C ASP A 136 -1.90 20.73 -6.32
N ARG A 137 -2.19 21.20 -7.55
CA ARG A 137 -2.59 22.58 -7.79
C ARG A 137 -3.91 22.93 -7.12
N LEU A 138 -4.92 22.06 -7.22
CA LEU A 138 -6.23 22.28 -6.58
C LEU A 138 -6.12 22.33 -5.06
N VAL A 139 -5.42 21.37 -4.45
CA VAL A 139 -5.19 21.33 -3.00
C VAL A 139 -4.40 22.58 -2.56
N TYR A 140 -3.39 22.99 -3.33
CA TYR A 140 -2.62 24.20 -3.04
C TYR A 140 -3.47 25.47 -3.08
N ILE A 141 -4.37 25.61 -4.05
CA ILE A 141 -5.22 26.80 -4.22
C ILE A 141 -6.39 26.80 -3.23
N LEU A 142 -7.13 25.69 -3.17
CA LEU A 142 -8.40 25.58 -2.45
C LEU A 142 -8.23 25.18 -0.99
N LYS A 143 -7.03 24.73 -0.58
CA LYS A 143 -6.72 24.30 0.79
C LYS A 143 -7.68 23.22 1.33
N CYS A 144 -8.21 22.36 0.46
CA CYS A 144 -9.12 21.29 0.83
C CYS A 144 -8.52 19.91 0.50
N PRO A 145 -8.79 18.87 1.32
CA PRO A 145 -8.31 17.53 1.04
C PRO A 145 -9.00 16.94 -0.18
N ILE A 146 -8.20 16.38 -1.10
CA ILE A 146 -8.67 15.68 -2.29
C ILE A 146 -7.92 14.35 -2.38
N TYR A 147 -8.65 13.25 -2.24
CA TYR A 147 -8.15 11.89 -2.39
C TYR A 147 -8.68 11.26 -3.68
N VAL A 148 -7.80 10.58 -4.40
CA VAL A 148 -8.17 9.69 -5.50
C VAL A 148 -8.60 8.35 -4.92
N GLN A 149 -9.87 8.01 -5.03
CA GLN A 149 -10.45 6.75 -4.52
C GLN A 149 -10.27 5.59 -5.50
N GLY A 150 -10.09 5.90 -6.78
CA GLY A 150 -9.87 4.92 -7.81
C GLY A 150 -9.77 5.57 -9.17
N ILE A 151 -9.05 4.90 -10.06
CA ILE A 151 -8.91 5.27 -11.45
C ILE A 151 -9.48 4.15 -12.31
N VAL A 152 -10.20 4.51 -13.36
CA VAL A 152 -10.63 3.62 -14.42
C VAL A 152 -9.98 4.07 -15.70
N LEU A 153 -9.34 3.16 -16.41
CA LEU A 153 -8.91 3.39 -17.78
C LEU A 153 -9.94 2.75 -18.71
N LEU A 154 -10.51 3.54 -19.60
CA LEU A 154 -11.51 3.09 -20.56
C LEU A 154 -10.96 3.15 -21.98
N ILE A 155 -11.39 2.20 -22.81
CA ILE A 155 -11.23 2.22 -24.26
C ILE A 155 -12.61 2.06 -24.90
N ASN A 156 -12.95 2.91 -25.88
CA ASN A 156 -14.28 2.94 -26.50
C ASN A 156 -15.43 2.98 -25.47
N LYS A 157 -15.25 3.78 -24.41
CA LYS A 157 -16.17 3.94 -23.26
C LYS A 157 -16.40 2.67 -22.43
N LYS A 158 -15.66 1.58 -22.66
CA LYS A 158 -15.70 0.36 -21.84
C LYS A 158 -14.49 0.30 -20.89
N PRO A 159 -14.67 -0.11 -19.62
CA PRO A 159 -13.55 -0.27 -18.69
C PRO A 159 -12.56 -1.33 -19.16
N LEU A 160 -11.28 -0.95 -19.27
CA LEU A 160 -10.18 -1.83 -19.64
C LEU A 160 -9.44 -2.33 -18.40
N LEU A 161 -9.14 -1.43 -17.47
CA LEU A 161 -8.51 -1.73 -16.19
C LEU A 161 -8.93 -0.71 -15.14
N TYR A 162 -8.70 -1.08 -13.88
CA TYR A 162 -8.96 -0.28 -12.70
C TYR A 162 -7.69 -0.17 -11.87
N GLU A 163 -7.45 0.99 -11.26
CA GLU A 163 -6.46 1.17 -10.21
C GLU A 163 -7.20 1.57 -8.93
N LEU A 164 -7.27 0.67 -7.94
CA LEU A 164 -8.08 0.83 -6.72
C LEU A 164 -7.24 0.56 -5.47
N PRO A 165 -7.53 1.20 -4.32
CA PRO A 165 -6.97 0.77 -3.05
C PRO A 165 -7.50 -0.63 -2.68
N ILE A 166 -6.60 -1.57 -2.39
CA ILE A 166 -6.91 -2.84 -1.72
C ILE A 166 -7.53 -2.51 -0.38
N THR A 167 -8.74 -2.97 -0.17
CA THR A 167 -9.46 -2.61 1.03
C THR A 167 -9.22 -3.58 2.17
N PHE A 168 -9.36 -3.04 3.38
CA PHE A 168 -9.53 -3.82 4.62
C PHE A 168 -10.95 -4.40 4.69
N ALA A 169 -11.52 -4.81 3.55
CA ALA A 169 -12.89 -5.30 3.50
C ALA A 169 -13.02 -6.60 4.31
N GLY A 170 -14.00 -6.61 5.20
CA GLY A 170 -14.36 -7.75 6.02
C GLY A 170 -14.35 -7.42 7.50
N GLU A 171 -15.49 -7.68 8.14
CA GLU A 171 -15.59 -7.64 9.59
C GLU A 171 -14.58 -8.63 10.20
N LYS A 172 -13.81 -8.16 11.18
CA LYS A 172 -12.94 -9.02 11.98
C LYS A 172 -13.63 -9.22 13.31
N THR A 173 -13.96 -10.47 13.61
CA THR A 173 -14.50 -10.83 14.92
C THR A 173 -13.34 -11.00 15.90
N ILE A 174 -13.38 -10.26 16.99
CA ILE A 174 -12.56 -10.55 18.17
C ILE A 174 -13.35 -11.58 18.98
N ALA A 175 -12.87 -12.82 19.03
CA ALA A 175 -13.48 -13.87 19.83
C ALA A 175 -12.74 -14.01 21.18
N TYR A 176 -13.49 -13.82 22.27
CA TYR A 176 -13.18 -14.09 23.69
C TYR A 176 -12.33 -13.08 24.50
N GLY A 177 -12.65 -13.01 25.80
CA GLY A 177 -12.03 -12.20 26.86
C GLY A 177 -10.65 -12.74 27.27
N GLY A 178 -9.64 -12.50 26.45
CA GLY A 178 -8.23 -12.63 26.81
C GLY A 178 -7.57 -11.26 27.08
N GLY A 179 -6.25 -11.25 27.20
CA GLY A 179 -5.43 -10.02 27.29
C GLY A 179 -4.61 -9.77 26.03
N PHE A 180 -4.35 -8.51 25.70
CA PHE A 180 -3.38 -8.12 24.68
C PHE A 180 -2.00 -7.96 25.32
N ASN A 181 -1.09 -8.91 25.05
CA ASN A 181 0.29 -8.79 25.52
C ASN A 181 1.06 -7.78 24.67
N SER A 182 1.22 -6.57 25.21
CA SER A 182 2.13 -5.56 24.67
C SER A 182 3.53 -5.75 25.28
N VAL A 183 4.46 -6.27 24.48
CA VAL A 183 5.89 -6.29 24.87
C VAL A 183 6.49 -4.98 24.40
N HIS A 184 7.06 -4.22 25.33
CA HIS A 184 7.54 -2.86 25.05
C HIS A 184 8.60 -2.80 23.93
N TRP A 185 9.36 -3.89 23.70
CA TRP A 185 10.32 -3.98 22.59
C TRP A 185 9.65 -4.05 21.22
N PHE A 186 8.43 -4.58 21.13
CA PHE A 186 7.67 -4.73 19.88
C PHE A 186 6.72 -3.55 19.65
N ALA A 187 6.26 -2.90 20.73
CA ALA A 187 5.31 -1.79 20.68
C ALA A 187 5.67 -0.66 19.69
N PRO A 188 6.95 -0.22 19.55
CA PRO A 188 7.30 0.78 18.54
C PRO A 188 7.08 0.30 17.11
N LEU A 189 7.29 -0.99 16.84
CA LEU A 189 7.09 -1.59 15.51
C LEU A 189 5.59 -1.70 15.21
N ASP A 190 4.79 -2.10 16.20
CA ASP A 190 3.32 -2.16 16.09
C ASP A 190 2.72 -0.76 15.83
N ALA A 191 3.23 0.26 16.54
CA ALA A 191 2.81 1.65 16.35
C ALA A 191 3.13 2.14 14.92
N LEU A 192 4.32 1.85 14.41
CA LEU A 192 4.70 2.22 13.04
C LEU A 192 3.89 1.46 11.98
N GLU A 193 3.54 0.19 12.23
CA GLU A 193 2.69 -0.58 11.31
C GLU A 193 1.26 -0.01 11.31
N ARG A 194 0.72 0.40 12.46
CA ARG A 194 -0.56 1.13 12.55
C ARG A 194 -0.50 2.42 11.73
N GLU A 195 0.54 3.23 11.88
CA GLU A 195 0.72 4.46 11.09
C GLU A 195 0.79 4.16 9.58
N ALA A 196 1.49 3.10 9.17
CA ALA A 196 1.57 2.69 7.77
C ALA A 196 0.21 2.19 7.23
N ILE A 197 -0.56 1.46 8.03
CA ILE A 197 -1.88 0.93 7.65
C ILE A 197 -2.90 2.06 7.50
N CYS A 198 -2.92 3.01 8.44
CA CYS A 198 -3.92 4.07 8.51
C CYS A 198 -3.59 5.29 7.63
N SER A 199 -2.37 5.41 7.12
CA SER A 199 -1.99 6.56 6.29
C SER A 199 -2.54 6.48 4.85
N PRO A 200 -3.04 7.59 4.28
CA PRO A 200 -3.36 7.65 2.85
C PRO A 200 -2.12 7.89 1.97
N SER A 201 -0.98 8.29 2.54
CA SER A 201 0.22 8.68 1.79
C SER A 201 1.12 7.48 1.54
N PRO A 202 1.32 7.04 0.28
CA PRO A 202 2.22 5.92 -0.02
C PRO A 202 3.68 6.22 0.37
N PHE A 203 4.09 7.49 0.33
CA PHE A 203 5.39 7.96 0.75
C PHE A 203 5.63 7.72 2.25
N TYR A 204 4.66 8.13 3.08
CA TYR A 204 4.74 7.94 4.52
C TYR A 204 4.75 6.45 4.89
N LYS A 205 3.98 5.62 4.18
CA LYS A 205 4.00 4.16 4.36
C LYS A 205 5.40 3.57 4.17
N VAL A 206 6.14 4.01 3.14
CA VAL A 206 7.53 3.57 2.93
C VAL A 206 8.41 4.00 4.08
N LEU A 207 8.31 5.25 4.55
CA LEU A 207 9.11 5.74 5.68
C LEU A 207 8.85 4.93 6.96
N CYS A 208 7.58 4.69 7.31
CA CYS A 208 7.20 3.86 8.45
C CYS A 208 7.74 2.44 8.31
N ARG A 209 7.51 1.78 7.17
CA ARG A 209 7.94 0.39 6.95
C ARG A 209 9.45 0.23 6.90
N PHE A 210 10.18 1.20 6.36
CA PHE A 210 11.63 1.18 6.41
C PHE A 210 12.15 1.41 7.84
N ARG A 211 11.46 2.24 8.64
CA ARG A 211 11.81 2.41 10.05
C ARG A 211 11.56 1.15 10.88
N ILE A 212 10.49 0.41 10.60
CA ILE A 212 10.25 -0.92 11.19
C ILE A 212 11.43 -1.84 10.87
N TYR A 213 11.85 -1.90 9.59
CA TYR A 213 13.03 -2.67 9.19
C TYR A 213 14.28 -2.32 10.01
N GLU A 214 14.61 -1.03 10.12
CA GLU A 214 15.75 -0.56 10.92
C GLU A 214 15.58 -0.95 12.40
N GLY A 215 14.37 -0.84 12.95
CA GLY A 215 14.03 -1.26 14.30
C GLY A 215 14.25 -2.76 14.53
N ILE A 216 13.87 -3.61 13.57
CA ILE A 216 14.11 -5.06 13.66
C ILE A 216 15.61 -5.37 13.71
N VAL A 217 16.40 -4.74 12.83
CA VAL A 217 17.83 -5.04 12.66
C VAL A 217 18.67 -4.49 13.81
N HIS A 218 18.43 -3.25 14.23
CA HIS A 218 19.32 -2.52 15.14
C HIS A 218 18.84 -2.48 16.58
N TYR A 219 17.53 -2.56 16.81
CA TYR A 219 16.93 -2.43 18.14
C TYR A 219 16.41 -3.77 18.66
N LEU A 220 15.38 -4.35 18.03
CA LEU A 220 14.65 -5.51 18.55
C LEU A 220 15.56 -6.71 18.80
N ARG A 221 16.41 -7.05 17.83
CA ARG A 221 17.38 -8.15 17.97
C ARG A 221 18.37 -7.93 19.11
N LYS A 222 18.77 -6.67 19.35
CA LYS A 222 19.69 -6.31 20.44
C LYS A 222 19.00 -6.50 21.79
N GLU A 223 17.76 -6.01 21.92
CA GLU A 223 16.97 -6.14 23.15
C GLU A 223 16.69 -7.60 23.50
N LEU A 224 16.23 -8.40 22.54
CA LEU A 224 16.01 -9.84 22.75
C LEU A 224 17.29 -10.57 23.17
N ARG A 225 18.44 -10.18 22.62
CA ARG A 225 19.74 -10.76 22.99
C ARG A 225 20.16 -10.36 24.39
N SER A 226 20.04 -9.08 24.71
CA SER A 226 20.36 -8.55 26.03
C SER A 226 19.54 -9.27 27.10
N PHE A 227 18.23 -9.42 26.88
CA PHE A 227 17.36 -10.11 27.82
C PHE A 227 17.62 -11.61 27.91
N ALA A 228 17.79 -12.29 26.77
CA ALA A 228 18.14 -13.72 26.77
C ALA A 228 19.42 -13.99 27.56
N ASN A 229 20.45 -13.15 27.39
CA ASN A 229 21.69 -13.25 28.17
C ASN A 229 21.45 -13.02 29.66
N LYS A 230 20.64 -12.02 30.03
CA LYS A 230 20.31 -11.70 31.44
C LYS A 230 19.66 -12.88 32.17
N ILE A 231 18.82 -13.65 31.48
CA ILE A 231 18.14 -14.82 32.05
C ILE A 231 18.87 -16.15 31.78
N ASN A 232 20.12 -16.09 31.29
CA ASN A 232 20.91 -17.26 30.91
C ASN A 232 20.23 -18.21 29.90
N GLN A 233 19.38 -17.66 29.02
CA GLN A 233 18.68 -18.43 28.01
C GLN A 233 19.63 -18.90 26.91
N LYS A 234 19.77 -20.23 26.76
CA LYS A 234 20.72 -20.86 25.82
C LYS A 234 20.22 -20.91 24.37
N ALA A 235 18.93 -20.76 24.12
CA ALA A 235 18.39 -20.81 22.76
C ALA A 235 18.90 -19.65 21.91
N LYS A 236 19.41 -19.96 20.71
CA LYS A 236 19.93 -18.97 19.77
C LYS A 236 18.78 -18.13 19.22
N ILE A 237 18.99 -16.81 19.16
CA ILE A 237 18.07 -15.90 18.47
C ILE A 237 18.03 -16.27 16.98
N PRO A 238 16.84 -16.35 16.37
CA PRO A 238 16.71 -16.64 14.95
C PRO A 238 17.55 -15.70 14.09
N LYS A 239 18.15 -16.25 13.03
CA LYS A 239 18.82 -15.46 11.99
C LYS A 239 17.78 -14.78 11.09
N THR A 240 18.19 -13.84 10.26
CA THR A 240 17.30 -13.28 9.23
C THR A 240 16.87 -14.40 8.29
N PRO A 241 15.56 -14.56 8.01
CA PRO A 241 15.10 -15.60 7.10
C PRO A 241 15.66 -15.43 5.69
N ARG A 242 16.00 -16.57 5.08
CA ARG A 242 16.38 -16.62 3.66
C ARG A 242 15.14 -16.42 2.79
N ILE A 243 15.35 -15.89 1.61
CA ILE A 243 14.31 -15.83 0.59
C ILE A 243 14.56 -16.88 -0.50
N THR A 244 13.51 -17.52 -0.97
CA THR A 244 13.55 -18.48 -2.08
C THR A 244 13.43 -17.77 -3.45
N THR A 245 13.84 -18.46 -4.51
CA THR A 245 13.66 -17.96 -5.88
C THR A 245 12.19 -17.75 -6.23
N GLY A 246 11.30 -18.64 -5.78
CA GLY A 246 9.85 -18.51 -6.00
C GLY A 246 9.27 -17.27 -5.32
N GLU A 247 9.70 -16.97 -4.09
CA GLU A 247 9.27 -15.75 -3.38
C GLU A 247 9.80 -14.48 -4.06
N LEU A 248 11.05 -14.48 -4.57
CA LEU A 248 11.57 -13.35 -5.35
C LEU A 248 10.76 -13.08 -6.63
N GLN A 249 10.36 -14.16 -7.33
CA GLN A 249 9.48 -14.08 -8.50
C GLN A 249 8.09 -13.56 -8.12
N ALA A 250 7.51 -14.06 -7.03
CA ALA A 250 6.21 -13.62 -6.51
C ALA A 250 6.21 -12.14 -6.10
N LEU A 251 7.35 -11.61 -5.61
CA LEU A 251 7.52 -10.18 -5.33
C LEU A 251 7.72 -9.31 -6.59
N ARG A 252 7.87 -9.95 -7.76
CA ARG A 252 8.10 -9.30 -9.06
C ARG A 252 9.26 -8.30 -9.01
N ILE A 253 10.34 -8.68 -8.31
CA ILE A 253 11.59 -7.93 -8.25
C ILE A 253 12.44 -8.35 -9.45
N ILE A 254 12.44 -7.53 -10.50
CA ILE A 254 13.08 -7.84 -11.79
C ILE A 254 14.52 -7.28 -11.86
N LYS A 255 14.97 -6.50 -10.86
CA LYS A 255 16.28 -5.85 -10.92
C LYS A 255 17.43 -6.86 -10.71
N LYS A 256 18.33 -6.91 -11.68
CA LYS A 256 19.63 -7.58 -11.58
C LYS A 256 20.59 -6.77 -10.67
N PRO A 257 21.44 -7.43 -9.87
CA PRO A 257 21.66 -8.87 -9.84
C PRO A 257 20.95 -9.52 -8.65
N MET A 258 19.90 -10.32 -8.92
CA MET A 258 19.24 -11.16 -7.92
C MET A 258 20.21 -12.10 -7.19
N SER A 259 21.38 -12.38 -7.76
CA SER A 259 22.43 -13.20 -7.15
C SER A 259 22.99 -12.63 -5.83
N LYS A 260 22.78 -11.34 -5.54
CA LYS A 260 23.19 -10.72 -4.28
C LYS A 260 22.10 -10.74 -3.19
N ILE A 261 20.85 -11.07 -3.53
CA ILE A 261 19.73 -11.09 -2.59
C ILE A 261 19.58 -12.51 -2.02
N LYS A 262 19.90 -12.69 -0.74
CA LYS A 262 19.83 -14.00 -0.06
C LYS A 262 18.78 -14.05 1.06
N THR A 263 18.40 -12.88 1.57
CA THR A 263 17.54 -12.73 2.75
C THR A 263 16.55 -11.59 2.56
N TYR A 264 15.48 -11.58 3.37
CA TYR A 264 14.53 -10.45 3.40
C TYR A 264 15.19 -9.12 3.83
N LYS A 265 16.29 -9.18 4.60
CA LYS A 265 17.10 -7.99 4.90
C LYS A 265 17.68 -7.38 3.62
N ASP A 266 18.20 -8.20 2.71
CA ASP A 266 18.83 -7.70 1.48
C ASP A 266 17.81 -7.00 0.57
N ILE A 267 16.55 -7.49 0.58
CA ILE A 267 15.43 -6.85 -0.13
C ILE A 267 15.04 -5.53 0.52
N ALA A 268 14.90 -5.50 1.85
CA ALA A 268 14.58 -4.25 2.55
C ALA A 268 15.68 -3.20 2.30
N GLU A 269 16.94 -3.63 2.36
CA GLU A 269 18.10 -2.77 2.10
C GLU A 269 18.13 -2.25 0.66
N SER A 270 17.69 -3.03 -0.34
CA SER A 270 17.60 -2.57 -1.73
C SER A 270 16.61 -1.41 -1.94
N HIS A 271 15.77 -1.11 -0.95
CA HIS A 271 14.83 0.02 -0.95
C HIS A 271 15.38 1.26 -0.20
N ARG A 272 16.63 1.24 0.28
CA ARG A 272 17.25 2.40 0.96
C ARG A 272 17.24 3.65 0.10
N GLU A 273 17.61 3.52 -1.17
CA GLU A 273 17.63 4.65 -2.11
C GLU A 273 16.22 5.23 -2.32
N LEU A 274 15.20 4.37 -2.40
CA LEU A 274 13.81 4.82 -2.44
C LEU A 274 13.46 5.60 -1.17
N ARG A 275 13.79 5.07 0.01
CA ARG A 275 13.57 5.76 1.29
C ARG A 275 14.29 7.10 1.37
N ASN A 276 15.55 7.17 0.93
CA ASN A 276 16.33 8.41 0.93
C ASN A 276 15.71 9.44 -0.03
N GLY A 277 15.36 9.04 -1.25
CA GLY A 277 14.66 9.91 -2.19
C GLY A 277 13.35 10.47 -1.62
N ILE A 278 12.59 9.66 -0.86
CA ILE A 278 11.35 10.12 -0.22
C ILE A 278 11.64 11.06 0.96
N ALA A 279 12.63 10.75 1.79
CA ALA A 279 12.98 11.59 2.94
C ALA A 279 13.48 12.97 2.53
N HIS A 280 14.12 13.05 1.36
CA HIS A 280 14.80 14.24 0.89
C HIS A 280 14.04 15.01 -0.20
N PHE A 281 13.05 14.41 -0.88
CA PHE A 281 12.20 14.94 -1.97
C PHE A 281 12.94 15.79 -3.02
N LEU A 282 13.29 17.03 -2.65
CA LEU A 282 13.86 18.09 -3.48
C LEU A 282 15.37 18.33 -3.26
N MET A 283 16.03 17.63 -2.34
CA MET A 283 17.47 17.79 -2.17
C MET A 283 18.23 17.02 -3.27
N LYS A 284 19.10 17.74 -3.98
CA LYS A 284 20.03 17.17 -4.95
C LYS A 284 21.14 16.44 -4.18
N GLU A 285 20.93 15.19 -3.83
CA GLU A 285 22.03 14.35 -3.39
C GLU A 285 22.98 14.06 -4.56
N PRO A 286 24.29 13.91 -4.34
CA PRO A 286 25.23 13.52 -5.41
C PRO A 286 24.93 12.16 -6.05
N LYS A 287 24.01 11.36 -5.48
CA LYS A 287 23.61 10.02 -5.96
C LYS A 287 22.10 9.73 -5.95
N GLY A 288 21.25 10.65 -5.47
CA GLY A 288 19.82 10.41 -5.25
C GLY A 288 18.95 10.86 -6.43
N ALA A 289 17.96 10.05 -6.80
CA ALA A 289 16.93 10.47 -7.75
C ALA A 289 15.94 11.42 -7.07
N ILE A 290 15.62 12.54 -7.71
CA ILE A 290 14.53 13.43 -7.27
C ILE A 290 13.21 12.65 -7.42
N ILE A 291 12.49 12.47 -6.31
CA ILE A 291 11.15 11.87 -6.31
C ILE A 291 10.13 12.99 -6.42
N ILE A 292 9.33 12.95 -7.49
CA ILE A 292 8.27 13.93 -7.72
C ILE A 292 6.94 13.31 -7.28
N PRO A 293 6.30 13.80 -6.20
CA PRO A 293 5.09 13.17 -5.66
C PRO A 293 3.92 13.07 -6.64
N SER A 294 3.85 14.01 -7.60
CA SER A 294 2.83 14.07 -8.64
C SER A 294 3.10 13.19 -9.84
N ARG A 295 4.31 12.62 -9.98
CA ARG A 295 4.64 11.75 -11.12
C ARG A 295 4.03 10.37 -10.89
N GLY A 296 3.16 9.94 -11.81
CA GLY A 296 2.40 8.68 -11.69
C GLY A 296 3.31 7.46 -11.51
N LEU A 297 4.38 7.38 -12.32
CA LEU A 297 5.39 6.32 -12.25
C LEU A 297 6.08 6.24 -10.87
N ASP A 298 6.47 7.38 -10.31
CA ASP A 298 7.15 7.43 -9.02
C ASP A 298 6.18 6.95 -7.92
N ARG A 299 4.92 7.36 -7.99
CA ARG A 299 3.87 6.92 -7.05
C ARG A 299 3.63 5.42 -7.10
N SER A 300 3.48 4.84 -8.30
CA SER A 300 3.32 3.39 -8.47
C SER A 300 4.52 2.61 -7.90
N ALA A 301 5.75 3.10 -8.15
CA ALA A 301 6.96 2.49 -7.63
C ALA A 301 7.05 2.57 -6.10
N VAL A 302 6.66 3.70 -5.50
CA VAL A 302 6.60 3.90 -4.04
C VAL A 302 5.57 2.97 -3.41
N GLU A 303 4.39 2.82 -4.01
CA GLU A 303 3.33 1.91 -3.53
C GLU A 303 3.80 0.45 -3.53
N LYS A 304 4.42 0.00 -4.64
CA LYS A 304 5.02 -1.33 -4.73
C LYS A 304 6.14 -1.53 -3.72
N GLY A 305 7.05 -0.57 -3.59
CA GLY A 305 8.16 -0.62 -2.62
C GLY A 305 7.66 -0.72 -1.18
N SER A 306 6.58 0.01 -0.86
CA SER A 306 5.92 -0.07 0.42
C SER A 306 5.40 -1.49 0.71
N GLN A 307 4.73 -2.13 -0.25
CA GLN A 307 4.20 -3.48 -0.08
C GLN A 307 5.31 -4.51 0.14
N ILE A 308 6.40 -4.42 -0.63
CA ILE A 308 7.56 -5.30 -0.48
C ILE A 308 8.17 -5.14 0.91
N LEU A 309 8.33 -3.91 1.40
CA LEU A 309 8.85 -3.65 2.75
C LEU A 309 7.96 -4.26 3.84
N ARG A 310 6.64 -4.22 3.68
CA ARG A 310 5.70 -4.85 4.63
C ARG A 310 5.93 -6.36 4.72
N ILE A 311 6.08 -7.03 3.57
CA ILE A 311 6.37 -8.47 3.49
C ILE A 311 7.69 -8.77 4.20
N CYS A 312 8.74 -8.01 3.91
CA CYS A 312 10.03 -8.18 4.57
C CYS A 312 9.91 -8.02 6.10
N ASN A 313 9.20 -7.01 6.57
CA ASN A 313 9.02 -6.75 8.00
C ASN A 313 8.31 -7.90 8.71
N GLN A 314 7.20 -8.38 8.16
CA GLN A 314 6.45 -9.51 8.72
C GLN A 314 7.32 -10.77 8.78
N LYS A 315 7.95 -11.13 7.66
CA LYS A 315 8.84 -12.30 7.59
C LYS A 315 10.01 -12.19 8.56
N MET A 316 10.51 -10.98 8.83
CA MET A 316 11.63 -10.77 9.76
C MET A 316 11.20 -10.71 11.24
N ILE A 317 9.96 -10.28 11.54
CA ILE A 317 9.40 -10.20 12.90
C ILE A 317 8.89 -11.55 13.38
N GLU A 318 8.16 -12.29 12.55
CA GLU A 318 7.47 -13.55 12.94
C GLU A 318 8.38 -14.51 13.74
N PRO A 319 9.59 -14.87 13.27
CA PRO A 319 10.47 -15.78 14.02
C PRO A 319 10.97 -15.18 15.34
N LEU A 320 11.15 -13.86 15.40
CA LEU A 320 11.56 -13.17 16.64
C LEU A 320 10.42 -13.19 17.66
N TRP A 321 9.18 -13.11 17.19
CA TRP A 321 8.00 -13.20 18.03
C TRP A 321 7.79 -14.60 18.58
N GLU A 322 7.94 -15.61 17.73
CA GLU A 322 7.94 -17.03 18.14
C GLU A 322 9.05 -17.31 19.17
N TYR A 323 10.26 -16.79 18.95
CA TYR A 323 11.36 -16.92 19.90
C TYR A 323 11.04 -16.29 21.25
N PHE A 324 10.50 -15.06 21.26
CA PHE A 324 10.09 -14.39 22.49
C PHE A 324 9.02 -15.21 23.24
N ASN A 325 7.95 -15.60 22.54
CA ASN A 325 6.85 -16.34 23.14
C ASN A 325 7.30 -17.68 23.73
N LYS A 326 8.16 -18.39 23.00
CA LYS A 326 8.63 -19.72 23.40
C LYS A 326 9.65 -19.68 24.55
N TYR A 327 10.52 -18.68 24.60
CA TYR A 327 11.70 -18.73 25.47
C TYR A 327 11.82 -17.57 26.47
N LEU A 328 11.19 -16.42 26.22
CA LEU A 328 11.39 -15.21 27.02
C LEU A 328 10.12 -14.73 27.74
N SER A 329 8.94 -15.06 27.22
CA SER A 329 7.66 -14.51 27.67
C SER A 329 7.39 -14.74 29.16
N ASN A 330 7.64 -15.95 29.67
CA ASN A 330 7.38 -16.28 31.07
C ASN A 330 8.21 -15.41 32.03
N GLU A 331 9.52 -15.31 31.81
CA GLU A 331 10.39 -14.46 32.63
C GLU A 331 10.12 -12.97 32.41
N TYR A 332 9.77 -12.56 31.19
CA TYR A 332 9.43 -11.18 30.89
C TYR A 332 8.16 -10.71 31.63
N ASN A 333 7.16 -11.59 31.75
CA ASN A 333 5.86 -11.30 32.38
C ASN A 333 5.83 -11.59 33.88
N ARG A 334 6.89 -12.19 34.44
CA ARG A 334 6.99 -12.51 35.85
C ARG A 334 6.78 -11.26 36.71
N GLY A 335 5.79 -11.30 37.60
CA GLY A 335 5.43 -10.19 38.48
C GLY A 335 4.70 -9.01 37.82
N LYS A 336 4.30 -9.12 36.54
CA LYS A 336 3.60 -8.05 35.79
C LYS A 336 2.09 -8.29 35.62
N ILE A 337 1.54 -9.36 36.18
CA ILE A 337 0.09 -9.59 36.17
C ILE A 337 -0.53 -8.78 37.32
N LEU A 338 -1.34 -7.78 36.98
CA LEU A 338 -2.37 -7.28 37.89
C LEU A 338 -3.44 -8.36 37.95
N VAL A 339 -3.51 -9.07 39.09
CA VAL A 339 -4.63 -9.96 39.37
C VAL A 339 -5.83 -9.05 39.64
N ASP A 340 -6.77 -9.01 38.69
CA ASP A 340 -8.09 -8.51 39.01
C ASP A 340 -8.73 -9.49 40.01
N ASN A 341 -8.78 -9.10 41.29
CA ASN A 341 -9.39 -9.88 42.36
C ASN A 341 -10.93 -9.97 42.23
N SER A 342 -11.53 -9.33 41.22
CA SER A 342 -12.96 -9.43 40.89
C SER A 342 -13.31 -10.45 39.79
N ARG A 343 -12.35 -11.33 39.42
CA ARG A 343 -12.50 -12.36 38.37
C ARG A 343 -13.87 -13.09 38.39
N PRO A 344 -14.64 -13.07 37.30
CA PRO A 344 -15.71 -14.03 37.06
C PRO A 344 -15.13 -15.45 36.99
N LYS A 345 -15.87 -16.44 37.51
CA LYS A 345 -15.44 -17.86 37.67
C LYS A 345 -15.02 -18.57 36.38
N ASP A 346 -15.23 -17.97 35.21
CA ASP A 346 -15.07 -18.61 33.90
C ASP A 346 -13.70 -18.34 33.24
N PHE A 347 -12.73 -17.79 33.98
CA PHE A 347 -11.36 -17.62 33.49
C PHE A 347 -10.51 -18.86 33.76
N PRO A 348 -9.92 -19.52 32.75
CA PRO A 348 -8.99 -20.63 32.97
C PRO A 348 -7.74 -20.14 33.70
N ALA A 349 -7.35 -20.88 34.73
CA ALA A 349 -6.08 -20.70 35.41
C ALA A 349 -4.94 -21.07 34.45
N TYR A 350 -3.96 -20.18 34.29
CA TYR A 350 -2.71 -20.48 33.61
C TYR A 350 -1.65 -20.89 34.62
#